data_AF-A0AAD8E4G7-F1
#
_entry.id   AF-A0AAD8E4G7-F1
#
_cell.length_a   1.000
_cell.length_b   1.000
_cell.length_c   1.000
_cell.angle_alpha   90.00
_cell.angle_beta   90.00
_cell.angle_gamma   90.00
#
_symmetry.space_group_name_H-M   'P 1'
#
loop_
_entity.id
_entity.type
_entity.pdbx_description
1 polymer ?
#
loop_
_entity_poly.entity_id
_entity_poly.type
_entity_poly.pdbx_seq_one_letter_code
_entity_poly.pdbx_strand_id
1 'polypeptide(L)'
;MEALSTPSITLPTESSLKECNPRLAQYKSKNLPNQEERRQSLLEQQKKNRDESFNASRGLIEELVTSEQDAMEWTSSKFKPRIQKLYTNRLMFSEWLKQVPGDLSQVWYLVPCPVGRRALVVASGGETRSYTKAGIQTATFNSALPGGNPEESKGCTILDCIWSRYNHAYYILDVLAWSNQPMLDCETEFRFFWLKSKLGEMPSLSEKSDDNPYPFILLEYHSCDQSVMTNVMAIEHLFGENGNLHSMDYCSIILKHIIYQEALHLLVG
;
A
#
# COMPACT_ATOMS: atom_id res chain seq x y z
N MET A 1 -46.44 3.28 -26.46
CA MET A 1 -45.62 4.09 -25.55
C MET A 1 -45.52 3.33 -24.25
N GLU A 2 -44.60 2.37 -24.15
CA GLU A 2 -44.23 1.72 -22.89
C GLU A 2 -43.07 2.51 -22.29
N ALA A 3 -43.26 2.99 -21.06
CA ALA A 3 -42.23 3.69 -20.32
C ALA A 3 -41.27 2.67 -19.69
N LEU A 4 -39.97 2.77 -20.02
CA LEU A 4 -38.92 2.00 -19.34
C LEU A 4 -38.82 2.43 -17.88
N SER A 5 -38.98 1.49 -16.96
CA SER A 5 -38.67 1.65 -15.54
C SER A 5 -37.16 1.65 -15.33
N THR A 6 -36.60 2.75 -14.84
CA THR A 6 -35.21 2.82 -14.37
C THR A 6 -35.04 2.02 -13.08
N PRO A 7 -33.98 1.23 -12.91
CA PRO A 7 -33.71 0.56 -11.65
C PRO A 7 -33.19 1.60 -10.65
N SER A 8 -34.00 1.94 -9.65
CA SER A 8 -33.57 2.73 -8.50
C SER A 8 -32.69 1.85 -7.60
N ILE A 9 -31.38 2.10 -7.60
CA ILE A 9 -30.44 1.53 -6.62
C ILE A 9 -30.82 2.10 -5.26
N THR A 10 -31.55 1.33 -4.46
CA THR A 10 -31.87 1.70 -3.09
C THR A 10 -30.67 1.37 -2.23
N LEU A 11 -30.04 2.38 -1.62
CA LEU A 11 -28.92 2.18 -0.70
C LEU A 11 -29.39 1.30 0.48
N PRO A 12 -28.61 0.28 0.90
CA PRO A 12 -28.97 -0.55 2.03
C PRO A 12 -29.12 0.27 3.31
N THR A 13 -30.12 -0.06 4.12
CA THR A 13 -30.36 0.58 5.41
C THR A 13 -29.23 0.29 6.39
N GLU A 14 -28.98 1.20 7.34
CA GLU A 14 -27.90 1.07 8.34
C GLU A 14 -27.94 -0.22 9.18
N SER A 15 -29.09 -0.89 9.28
CA SER A 15 -29.22 -2.18 9.95
C SER A 15 -28.60 -3.31 9.13
N SER A 16 -28.81 -3.29 7.81
CA SER A 16 -28.29 -4.30 6.86
C SER A 16 -26.75 -4.29 6.79
N LEU A 17 -26.13 -3.11 6.86
CA LEU A 17 -24.68 -2.96 6.84
C LEU A 17 -24.02 -3.50 8.13
N LYS A 18 -24.72 -3.50 9.26
CA LYS A 18 -24.21 -4.03 10.55
C LYS A 18 -24.20 -5.56 10.58
N GLU A 19 -25.15 -6.21 9.93
CA GLU A 19 -25.23 -7.67 9.85
C GLU A 19 -24.17 -8.25 8.90
N CYS A 20 -23.80 -7.53 7.84
CA CYS A 20 -22.82 -8.00 6.86
C CYS A 20 -21.35 -7.91 7.29
N ASN A 21 -20.97 -7.11 8.30
CA ASN A 21 -19.57 -7.05 8.74
C ASN A 21 -19.40 -6.67 10.23
N PRO A 22 -19.01 -7.62 11.11
CA PRO A 22 -18.81 -7.37 12.54
C PRO A 22 -17.76 -6.27 12.84
N ARG A 23 -16.84 -5.97 11.92
CA ARG A 23 -15.84 -4.90 12.09
C ARG A 23 -16.39 -3.49 11.88
N LEU A 24 -17.52 -3.32 11.17
CA LEU A 24 -18.20 -2.02 11.05
C LEU A 24 -18.68 -1.51 12.43
N ALA A 25 -19.01 -2.42 13.34
CA ALA A 25 -19.46 -2.08 14.70
C ALA A 25 -18.33 -1.50 15.57
N GLN A 26 -17.08 -1.94 15.38
CA GLN A 26 -15.92 -1.50 16.17
C GLN A 26 -15.52 -0.05 15.87
N TYR A 27 -15.93 0.51 14.73
CA TYR A 27 -15.54 1.85 14.27
C TYR A 27 -16.57 2.94 14.59
N LYS A 28 -17.65 2.62 15.31
CA LYS A 28 -18.61 3.62 15.80
C LYS A 28 -18.08 4.29 17.07
N SER A 29 -16.95 4.98 16.97
CA SER A 29 -16.63 6.05 17.90
C SER A 29 -17.61 7.19 17.64
N LYS A 30 -18.41 7.55 18.65
CA LYS A 30 -19.45 8.58 18.54
C LYS A 30 -18.89 10.01 18.33
N ASN A 31 -17.57 10.19 18.29
CA ASN A 31 -16.91 11.50 18.30
C ASN A 31 -15.91 11.72 17.14
N LEU A 32 -15.86 10.86 16.12
CA LEU A 32 -14.98 11.12 14.96
C LEU A 32 -15.64 12.13 13.99
N PRO A 33 -14.90 13.15 13.49
CA PRO A 33 -15.37 14.07 12.46
C PRO A 33 -15.86 13.35 11.20
N ASN A 34 -16.51 14.03 10.27
CA ASN A 34 -16.88 13.41 8.99
C ASN A 34 -15.61 12.91 8.25
N GLN A 35 -15.72 11.79 7.51
CA GLN A 35 -14.63 11.26 6.67
C GLN A 35 -14.03 12.34 5.75
N GLU A 36 -14.89 13.12 5.11
CA GLU A 36 -14.47 14.19 4.19
C GLU A 36 -13.73 15.33 4.92
N GLU A 37 -14.19 15.72 6.11
CA GLU A 37 -13.51 16.74 6.92
C GLU A 37 -12.12 16.27 7.37
N ARG A 38 -11.99 14.99 7.75
CA ARG A 38 -10.69 14.40 8.09
C ARG A 38 -9.76 14.37 6.88
N ARG A 39 -10.28 14.02 5.70
CA ARG A 39 -9.54 14.03 4.43
C ARG A 39 -9.01 15.43 4.13
N GLN A 40 -9.88 16.44 4.15
CA GLN A 40 -9.51 17.83 3.89
C GLN A 40 -8.46 18.35 4.89
N SER A 41 -8.67 18.10 6.18
CA SER A 41 -7.72 18.54 7.22
C SER A 41 -6.33 17.90 7.02
N LEU A 42 -6.27 16.61 6.68
CA LEU A 42 -5.00 15.93 6.42
C LEU A 42 -4.32 16.47 5.15
N LEU A 43 -5.09 16.74 4.09
CA LEU A 43 -4.58 17.36 2.85
C LEU A 43 -3.96 18.74 3.13
N GLU A 44 -4.63 19.56 3.93
CA GLU A 44 -4.14 20.88 4.33
C GLU A 44 -2.88 20.79 5.18
N GLN A 45 -2.84 19.87 6.14
CA GLN A 45 -1.64 19.62 6.95
C GLN A 45 -0.46 19.20 6.08
N GLN A 46 -0.67 18.30 5.12
CA GLN A 46 0.40 17.87 4.22
C GLN A 46 0.87 18.98 3.29
N LYS A 47 -0.04 19.82 2.76
CA LYS A 47 0.34 21.01 1.98
C LYS A 47 1.16 22.00 2.80
N LYS A 48 0.78 22.22 4.06
CA LYS A 48 1.48 23.14 4.96
C LYS A 48 2.88 22.64 5.35
N ASN A 49 3.05 21.33 5.45
CA ASN A 49 4.27 20.71 5.95
C ASN A 49 5.25 20.30 4.84
N ARG A 50 5.05 20.72 3.58
CA ARG A 50 5.91 20.31 2.44
C ARG A 50 7.40 20.56 2.70
N ASP A 51 7.76 21.68 3.33
CA ASP A 51 9.16 22.04 3.61
C ASP A 51 9.74 21.29 4.83
N GLU A 52 8.93 21.06 5.87
CA GLU A 52 9.34 20.30 7.05
C GLU A 52 9.46 18.79 6.76
N SER A 53 8.65 18.30 5.83
CA SER A 53 8.58 16.90 5.43
C SER A 53 9.85 16.46 4.73
N PHE A 54 10.44 17.27 3.83
CA PHE A 54 11.67 16.92 3.12
C PHE A 54 12.86 16.63 4.05
N ASN A 55 13.07 17.44 5.08
CA ASN A 55 14.11 17.21 6.08
C ASN A 55 13.80 15.97 6.93
N ALA A 56 12.53 15.74 7.25
CA ALA A 56 12.11 14.54 7.96
C ALA A 56 12.31 13.27 7.12
N SER A 57 12.05 13.32 5.80
CA SER A 57 12.23 12.21 4.85
C SER A 57 13.69 11.76 4.76
N ARG A 58 14.63 12.70 4.76
CA ARG A 58 16.07 12.40 4.82
C ARG A 58 16.47 11.77 6.15
N GLY A 59 15.94 12.31 7.24
CA GLY A 59 16.12 11.73 8.57
C GLY A 59 15.63 10.28 8.68
N LEU A 60 14.61 9.87 7.90
CA LEU A 60 14.16 8.46 7.88
C LEU A 60 15.20 7.52 7.27
N ILE A 61 15.79 7.90 6.14
CA ILE A 61 16.83 7.10 5.48
C ILE A 61 18.06 7.04 6.39
N GLU A 62 18.45 8.16 6.97
CA GLU A 62 19.57 8.23 7.91
C GLU A 62 19.31 7.40 9.18
N GLU A 63 18.14 7.53 9.81
CA GLU A 63 17.77 6.73 10.99
C GLU A 63 17.78 5.23 10.68
N LEU A 64 17.32 4.83 9.49
CA LEU A 64 17.39 3.45 9.02
C LEU A 64 18.84 2.99 8.87
N VAL A 65 19.64 3.69 8.06
CA VAL A 65 21.04 3.34 7.77
C VAL A 65 21.88 3.31 9.05
N THR A 66 21.77 4.33 9.90
CA THR A 66 22.49 4.40 11.18
C THR A 66 22.05 3.29 12.14
N SER A 67 20.75 2.97 12.18
CA SER A 67 20.27 1.86 13.03
C SER A 67 20.80 0.49 12.59
N GLU A 68 21.16 0.33 11.31
CA GLU A 68 21.77 -0.89 10.77
C GLU A 68 23.25 -1.00 11.11
N GLN A 69 23.99 0.13 11.08
CA GLN A 69 25.39 0.17 11.51
C GLN A 69 25.54 -0.20 13.00
N ASP A 70 24.68 0.35 13.86
CA ASP A 70 24.69 0.08 15.31
C ASP A 70 24.23 -1.34 15.67
N ALA A 71 23.49 -2.01 14.78
CA ALA A 71 23.00 -3.38 14.95
C ALA A 71 24.14 -4.41 14.97
N MET A 72 25.22 -4.13 14.23
CA MET A 72 26.36 -5.02 14.09
C MET A 72 27.25 -5.06 15.35
N GLU A 73 27.02 -4.20 16.35
CA GLU A 73 27.91 -4.07 17.51
C GLU A 73 27.31 -4.46 18.88
N TRP A 74 26.03 -4.82 19.02
CA TRP A 74 25.54 -5.26 20.33
C TRP A 74 24.34 -6.22 20.32
N THR A 75 24.52 -7.29 21.10
CA THR A 75 23.64 -8.44 21.39
C THR A 75 22.12 -8.26 21.22
N SER A 76 21.53 -9.30 20.62
CA SER A 76 20.12 -9.67 20.56
C SER A 76 19.32 -9.21 21.78
N SER A 77 18.42 -8.21 21.63
CA SER A 77 17.13 -8.10 22.37
C SER A 77 16.34 -6.80 22.18
N LYS A 78 16.85 -5.70 21.58
CA LYS A 78 16.18 -4.37 21.70
C LYS A 78 15.84 -3.61 20.40
N PHE A 79 15.71 -4.27 19.24
CA PHE A 79 15.36 -3.62 17.96
C PHE A 79 13.91 -3.12 17.79
N LYS A 80 13.07 -3.16 18.83
CA LYS A 80 11.60 -3.11 18.70
C LYS A 80 10.94 -1.72 18.54
N PRO A 81 11.45 -0.58 19.06
CA PRO A 81 10.69 0.69 19.01
C PRO A 81 10.86 1.52 17.73
N ARG A 82 11.94 1.35 16.96
CA ARG A 82 12.34 2.31 15.91
C ARG A 82 11.65 2.06 14.56
N ILE A 83 11.61 0.82 14.07
CA ILE A 83 10.85 0.48 12.85
C ILE A 83 9.35 0.74 13.05
N GLN A 84 8.81 0.53 14.25
CA GLN A 84 7.43 0.91 14.58
C GLN A 84 7.16 2.41 14.39
N LYS A 85 8.15 3.27 14.68
CA LYS A 85 8.03 4.72 14.40
C LYS A 85 8.11 5.03 12.91
N LEU A 86 8.84 4.26 12.11
CA LEU A 86 8.79 4.35 10.65
C LEU A 86 7.42 3.92 10.11
N TYR A 87 6.78 2.94 10.75
CA TYR A 87 5.40 2.55 10.44
C TYR A 87 4.38 3.60 10.87
N THR A 88 4.57 4.20 12.04
CA THR A 88 3.62 5.12 12.67
C THR A 88 3.72 6.49 12.00
N ASN A 89 2.62 6.96 11.41
CA ASN A 89 2.49 8.27 10.76
C ASN A 89 3.28 8.48 9.45
N ARG A 90 3.92 7.46 8.86
CA ARG A 90 4.59 7.58 7.54
C ARG A 90 4.02 6.66 6.47
N LEU A 91 3.54 5.47 6.83
CA LEU A 91 2.76 4.67 5.90
C LEU A 91 1.33 5.21 5.81
N MET A 92 0.87 5.33 4.57
CA MET A 92 -0.50 5.70 4.27
C MET A 92 -1.39 4.49 4.55
N PHE A 93 -1.97 4.42 5.74
CA PHE A 93 -2.95 3.39 6.06
C PHE A 93 -4.31 3.77 5.50
N SER A 94 -4.95 2.77 4.89
CA SER A 94 -6.30 2.90 4.36
C SER A 94 -7.35 2.87 5.46
N GLU A 95 -8.28 3.84 5.44
CA GLU A 95 -9.56 3.72 6.13
C GLU A 95 -10.65 3.14 5.21
N TRP A 96 -11.74 2.65 5.78
CA TRP A 96 -12.87 2.16 5.01
C TRP A 96 -13.58 3.31 4.31
N LEU A 97 -13.78 3.20 3.00
CA LEU A 97 -14.61 4.14 2.23
C LEU A 97 -16.06 4.08 2.73
N LYS A 98 -16.48 5.05 3.56
CA LYS A 98 -17.86 5.16 4.05
C LYS A 98 -18.68 6.13 3.23
N GLN A 99 -18.05 7.22 2.83
CA GLN A 99 -18.64 8.26 2.00
C GLN A 99 -17.84 8.32 0.71
N VAL A 100 -18.51 8.20 -0.42
CA VAL A 100 -17.87 8.32 -1.72
C VAL A 100 -17.51 9.80 -1.95
N PRO A 101 -16.23 10.13 -2.16
CA PRO A 101 -15.80 11.49 -2.47
C PRO A 101 -16.49 12.00 -3.74
N GLY A 102 -16.96 13.24 -3.74
CA GLY A 102 -17.57 13.85 -4.93
C GLY A 102 -16.59 14.02 -6.10
N ASP A 103 -15.29 14.00 -5.81
CA ASP A 103 -14.18 14.11 -6.74
C ASP A 103 -13.54 12.75 -7.09
N LEU A 104 -14.22 11.62 -6.78
CA LEU A 104 -13.67 10.26 -6.93
C LEU A 104 -13.04 10.03 -8.31
N SER A 105 -13.76 10.29 -9.40
CA SER A 105 -13.27 10.02 -10.76
C SER A 105 -12.13 10.95 -11.21
N GLN A 106 -11.88 12.04 -10.49
CA GLN A 106 -10.96 13.09 -10.93
C GLN A 106 -9.57 12.96 -10.30
N VAL A 107 -9.52 12.61 -9.02
CA VAL A 107 -8.30 12.70 -8.20
C VAL A 107 -7.97 11.42 -7.43
N TRP A 108 -8.73 10.34 -7.69
CA TRP A 108 -8.50 9.04 -7.07
C TRP A 108 -8.12 7.97 -8.09
N TYR A 109 -7.29 7.06 -7.62
CA TYR A 109 -6.79 5.91 -8.36
C TYR A 109 -7.27 4.61 -7.71
N LEU A 110 -7.69 3.66 -8.53
CA LEU A 110 -8.09 2.32 -8.13
C LEU A 110 -6.90 1.37 -8.26
N VAL A 111 -6.56 0.64 -7.20
CA VAL A 111 -5.50 -0.37 -7.22
C VAL A 111 -6.05 -1.72 -6.75
N PRO A 112 -6.24 -2.69 -7.67
CA PRO A 112 -6.54 -4.08 -7.32
C PRO A 112 -5.37 -4.69 -6.54
N CYS A 113 -5.64 -5.30 -5.39
CA CYS A 113 -4.61 -5.82 -4.51
C CYS A 113 -4.83 -7.32 -4.25
N PRO A 114 -3.84 -8.18 -4.52
CA PRO A 114 -3.97 -9.61 -4.32
C PRO A 114 -4.14 -9.93 -2.83
N VAL A 115 -4.68 -11.13 -2.55
CA VAL A 115 -4.73 -11.69 -1.20
C VAL A 115 -3.31 -11.78 -0.66
N GLY A 116 -3.05 -11.11 0.47
CA GLY A 116 -1.71 -11.09 1.04
C GLY A 116 -1.60 -10.31 2.33
N ARG A 117 -0.37 -10.19 2.83
CA ARG A 117 -0.05 -9.44 4.04
C ARG A 117 0.70 -8.17 3.67
N ARG A 118 0.21 -7.03 4.15
CA ARG A 118 0.92 -5.76 4.00
C ARG A 118 2.32 -5.86 4.63
N ALA A 119 3.32 -5.43 3.89
CA ALA A 119 4.70 -5.48 4.31
C ALA A 119 5.47 -4.23 3.86
N LEU A 120 6.17 -3.60 4.80
CA LEU A 120 7.23 -2.64 4.49
C LEU A 120 8.47 -3.44 4.12
N VAL A 121 9.03 -3.15 2.96
CA VAL A 121 10.28 -3.75 2.49
C VAL A 121 11.35 -2.67 2.52
N VAL A 122 12.49 -2.99 3.15
CA VAL A 122 13.66 -2.12 3.25
C VAL A 122 14.85 -2.87 2.68
N ALA A 123 15.44 -2.35 1.60
CA ALA A 123 16.66 -2.85 0.99
C ALA A 123 17.79 -1.85 1.29
N SER A 124 18.76 -2.25 2.09
CA SER A 124 19.86 -1.41 2.58
C SER A 124 21.01 -2.29 3.08
N GLY A 125 22.24 -1.78 3.00
CA GLY A 125 23.41 -2.47 3.56
C GLY A 125 23.76 -3.80 2.89
N GLY A 126 23.20 -4.06 1.70
CA GLY A 126 23.43 -5.27 0.93
C GLY A 126 22.46 -6.41 1.20
N GLU A 127 21.37 -6.15 1.93
CA GLU A 127 20.29 -7.12 2.14
C GLU A 127 18.91 -6.45 2.10
N THR A 128 17.88 -7.27 2.00
CA THR A 128 16.49 -6.84 1.98
C THR A 128 15.74 -7.46 3.14
N ARG A 129 15.05 -6.61 3.92
CA ARG A 129 14.26 -7.01 5.08
C ARG A 129 12.80 -6.63 4.87
N SER A 130 11.92 -7.53 5.29
CA SER A 130 10.48 -7.32 5.26
C SER A 130 9.92 -7.23 6.68
N TYR A 131 8.98 -6.32 6.90
CA TYR A 131 8.37 -6.07 8.20
C TYR A 131 6.84 -6.09 8.09
N THR A 132 6.15 -6.46 9.17
CA THR A 132 4.69 -6.30 9.31
C THR A 132 4.30 -4.87 9.72
N LYS A 133 3.00 -4.52 9.61
CA LYS A 133 2.41 -3.28 10.15
C LYS A 133 2.80 -2.95 11.61
N ALA A 134 3.07 -3.96 12.42
CA ALA A 134 3.49 -3.80 13.81
C ALA A 134 5.02 -3.60 13.97
N GLY A 135 5.75 -3.38 12.87
CA GLY A 135 7.21 -3.27 12.83
C GLY A 135 7.96 -4.57 13.09
N ILE A 136 7.28 -5.72 13.13
CA ILE A 136 7.91 -7.03 13.37
C ILE A 136 8.53 -7.51 12.06
N GLN A 137 9.84 -7.79 12.05
CA GLN A 137 10.54 -8.36 10.90
C GLN A 137 10.04 -9.77 10.61
N THR A 138 9.71 -10.03 9.35
CA THR A 138 9.18 -11.32 8.87
C THR A 138 10.16 -12.09 8.01
N ALA A 139 11.08 -11.41 7.33
CA ALA A 139 12.06 -12.05 6.46
C ALA A 139 13.30 -11.17 6.27
N THR A 140 14.42 -11.82 5.95
CA THR A 140 15.67 -11.24 5.43
C THR A 140 16.10 -12.07 4.22
N PHE A 141 16.47 -11.42 3.12
CA PHE A 141 16.84 -12.05 1.86
C PHE A 141 17.63 -11.07 0.97
N ASN A 142 18.34 -11.56 -0.03
CA ASN A 142 18.92 -10.70 -1.07
C ASN A 142 17.84 -10.31 -2.08
N SER A 143 17.92 -9.12 -2.67
CA SER A 143 17.06 -8.77 -3.80
C SER A 143 17.79 -7.94 -4.84
N ALA A 144 17.19 -7.87 -6.03
CA ALA A 144 17.63 -6.99 -7.10
C ALA A 144 17.30 -5.50 -6.85
N LEU A 145 16.74 -5.13 -5.68
CA LEU A 145 16.53 -3.72 -5.34
C LEU A 145 17.87 -3.02 -5.06
N PRO A 146 18.00 -1.72 -5.39
CA PRO A 146 19.18 -0.95 -4.99
C PRO A 146 19.33 -0.95 -3.46
N GLY A 147 20.49 -1.39 -2.96
CA GLY A 147 20.74 -1.61 -1.53
C GLY A 147 20.48 -3.04 -1.05
N GLY A 148 19.82 -3.87 -1.86
CA GLY A 148 19.27 -5.16 -1.47
C GLY A 148 20.19 -6.36 -1.65
N ASN A 149 21.37 -6.16 -2.23
CA ASN A 149 22.37 -7.19 -2.47
C ASN A 149 23.79 -6.66 -2.17
N PRO A 150 24.76 -7.52 -1.82
CA PRO A 150 26.11 -7.09 -1.44
C PRO A 150 26.86 -6.32 -2.54
N GLU A 151 26.58 -6.62 -3.81
CA GLU A 151 27.20 -5.94 -4.97
C GLU A 151 26.76 -4.47 -5.06
N GLU A 152 25.52 -4.17 -4.66
CA GLU A 152 24.91 -2.84 -4.69
C GLU A 152 24.49 -2.36 -3.28
N SER A 153 25.41 -2.44 -2.32
CA SER A 153 25.14 -2.11 -0.90
C SER A 153 24.97 -0.61 -0.57
N LYS A 154 25.23 0.30 -1.52
CA LYS A 154 25.24 1.76 -1.28
C LYS A 154 23.87 2.43 -1.40
N GLY A 155 22.85 1.70 -1.83
CA GLY A 155 21.47 2.19 -1.94
C GLY A 155 20.65 1.95 -0.67
N CYS A 156 19.61 2.75 -0.48
CA CYS A 156 18.51 2.47 0.45
C CYS A 156 17.19 2.62 -0.30
N THR A 157 16.44 1.53 -0.38
CA THR A 157 15.14 1.47 -1.05
C THR A 157 14.07 1.01 -0.06
N ILE A 158 12.97 1.75 0.01
CA ILE A 158 11.87 1.51 0.93
C ILE A 158 10.58 1.43 0.13
N LEU A 159 9.94 0.26 0.15
CA LEU A 159 8.72 -0.03 -0.59
C LEU A 159 7.59 -0.42 0.36
N ASP A 160 6.38 -0.05 -0.03
CA ASP A 160 5.16 -0.50 0.63
C ASP A 160 4.49 -1.58 -0.22
N CYS A 161 4.53 -2.81 0.25
CA CYS A 161 4.24 -4.00 -0.52
C CYS A 161 3.09 -4.84 0.08
N ILE A 162 2.61 -5.79 -0.71
CA ILE A 162 1.75 -6.89 -0.28
C ILE A 162 2.48 -8.20 -0.55
N TRP A 163 2.83 -8.91 0.52
CA TRP A 163 3.39 -10.25 0.41
C TRP A 163 2.29 -11.26 0.12
N SER A 164 2.36 -11.91 -1.05
CA SER A 164 1.51 -13.06 -1.39
C SER A 164 2.24 -14.35 -1.05
N ARG A 165 1.70 -15.09 -0.08
CA ARG A 165 2.23 -16.42 0.28
C ARG A 165 2.05 -17.42 -0.86
N TYR A 166 0.96 -17.31 -1.62
CA TYR A 166 0.63 -18.23 -2.71
C TYR A 166 1.59 -18.04 -3.90
N ASN A 167 1.81 -16.79 -4.31
CA ASN A 167 2.69 -16.47 -5.44
C ASN A 167 4.17 -16.39 -5.06
N HIS A 168 4.50 -16.42 -3.76
CA HIS A 168 5.85 -16.20 -3.25
C HIS A 168 6.50 -14.92 -3.81
N ALA A 169 5.72 -13.83 -3.87
CA ALA A 169 6.12 -12.56 -4.47
C ALA A 169 5.66 -11.37 -3.64
N TYR A 170 6.41 -10.27 -3.74
CA TYR A 170 6.05 -8.97 -3.16
C TYR A 170 5.40 -8.10 -4.23
N TYR A 171 4.12 -7.78 -4.03
CA TYR A 171 3.40 -6.86 -4.89
C TYR A 171 3.61 -5.43 -4.40
N ILE A 172 4.29 -4.61 -5.19
CA ILE A 172 4.60 -3.22 -4.86
C ILE A 172 3.32 -2.41 -5.00
N LEU A 173 2.84 -1.85 -3.87
CA LEU A 173 1.74 -0.89 -3.88
C LEU A 173 2.27 0.55 -3.90
N ASP A 174 3.42 0.82 -3.30
CA ASP A 174 3.96 2.17 -3.25
C ASP A 174 5.48 2.24 -3.01
N VAL A 175 6.05 3.42 -3.26
CA VAL A 175 7.45 3.75 -2.98
C VAL A 175 7.53 4.87 -1.95
N LEU A 176 8.39 4.68 -0.95
CA LEU A 176 8.71 5.68 0.07
C LEU A 176 10.09 6.28 -0.16
N ALA A 177 11.05 5.46 -0.58
CA ALA A 177 12.37 5.88 -0.99
C ALA A 177 12.93 4.91 -2.04
N TRP A 178 13.75 5.43 -2.96
CA TRP A 178 14.42 4.63 -3.97
C TRP A 178 15.87 5.05 -4.09
N SER A 179 16.82 4.14 -3.85
CA SER A 179 18.26 4.41 -3.94
C SER A 179 18.70 5.72 -3.25
N ASN A 180 18.34 5.88 -1.96
CA ASN A 180 18.59 7.06 -1.13
C ASN A 180 17.81 8.33 -1.52
N GLN A 181 16.88 8.26 -2.47
CA GLN A 181 16.00 9.36 -2.83
C GLN A 181 14.64 9.20 -2.13
N PRO A 182 14.29 10.07 -1.17
CA PRO A 182 12.97 10.04 -0.57
C PRO A 182 11.90 10.46 -1.58
N MET A 183 10.76 9.75 -1.55
CA MET A 183 9.63 9.95 -2.46
C MET A 183 8.36 10.42 -1.72
N LEU A 184 8.35 10.43 -0.39
CA LEU A 184 7.18 10.76 0.44
C LEU A 184 6.58 12.14 0.15
N ASP A 185 7.39 13.09 -0.32
CA ASP A 185 6.96 14.46 -0.62
C ASP A 185 6.36 14.60 -2.03
N CYS A 186 6.42 13.53 -2.82
CA CYS A 186 5.88 13.50 -4.17
C CYS A 186 4.41 13.06 -4.19
N GLU A 187 3.67 13.62 -5.13
CA GLU A 187 2.29 13.25 -5.38
C GLU A 187 2.17 11.78 -5.82
N THR A 188 1.04 11.16 -5.48
CA THR A 188 0.82 9.71 -5.73
C THR A 188 0.97 9.33 -7.20
N GLU A 189 0.44 10.16 -8.12
CA GLU A 189 0.58 9.92 -9.56
C GLU A 189 2.04 9.91 -10.02
N PHE A 190 2.84 10.86 -9.53
CA PHE A 190 4.26 10.89 -9.83
C PHE A 190 4.97 9.62 -9.33
N ARG A 191 4.67 9.18 -8.10
CA ARG A 191 5.27 7.96 -7.53
C ARG A 191 4.91 6.71 -8.34
N PHE A 192 3.66 6.62 -8.81
CA PHE A 192 3.22 5.55 -9.68
C PHE A 192 3.92 5.54 -11.03
N PHE A 193 3.97 6.69 -11.71
CA PHE A 193 4.69 6.84 -12.97
C PHE A 193 6.18 6.51 -12.80
N TRP A 194 6.81 7.04 -11.74
CA TRP A 194 8.21 6.82 -11.43
C TRP A 194 8.53 5.35 -11.18
N LEU A 195 7.73 4.67 -10.34
CA LEU A 195 7.85 3.24 -10.11
C LEU A 195 7.77 2.46 -11.42
N LYS A 196 6.77 2.75 -12.25
CA LYS A 196 6.61 2.09 -13.54
C LYS A 196 7.84 2.26 -14.43
N SER A 197 8.40 3.48 -14.50
CA SER A 197 9.63 3.74 -15.24
C SER A 197 10.81 2.94 -14.69
N LYS A 198 11.01 2.94 -13.36
CA LYS A 198 12.16 2.29 -12.73
C LYS A 198 12.11 0.76 -12.81
N LEU A 199 10.93 0.17 -12.63
CA LEU A 199 10.75 -1.27 -12.83
C LEU A 199 10.89 -1.68 -14.28
N GLY A 200 10.53 -0.81 -15.24
CA GLY A 200 10.79 -1.04 -16.67
C GLY A 200 12.28 -1.07 -17.02
N GLU A 201 13.12 -0.36 -16.27
CA GLU A 201 14.59 -0.38 -16.40
C GLU A 201 15.21 -1.65 -15.77
N MET A 202 14.49 -2.35 -14.89
CA MET A 202 15.00 -3.45 -14.07
C MET A 202 14.12 -4.72 -14.16
N PRO A 203 14.03 -5.39 -15.32
CA PRO A 203 13.16 -6.54 -15.51
C PRO A 203 13.49 -7.72 -14.57
N SER A 204 14.78 -7.90 -14.24
CA SER A 204 15.26 -8.93 -13.30
C SER A 204 14.62 -8.86 -11.91
N LEU A 205 14.13 -7.69 -11.51
CA LEU A 205 13.46 -7.50 -10.23
C LEU A 205 12.10 -8.25 -10.17
N SER A 206 11.46 -8.44 -11.32
CA SER A 206 10.21 -9.19 -11.48
C SER A 206 10.40 -10.69 -11.74
N GLU A 207 11.65 -11.13 -11.85
CA GLU A 207 12.02 -12.51 -12.13
C GLU A 207 12.65 -13.16 -10.90
N LYS A 208 12.41 -14.45 -10.72
CA LYS A 208 13.03 -15.21 -9.64
C LYS A 208 14.44 -15.64 -10.06
N SER A 209 15.43 -15.33 -9.23
CA SER A 209 16.83 -15.77 -9.40
C SER A 209 17.44 -16.12 -8.04
N ASP A 210 18.70 -16.56 -8.03
CA ASP A 210 19.43 -16.88 -6.79
C ASP A 210 19.63 -15.63 -5.91
N ASP A 211 19.89 -14.47 -6.54
CA ASP A 211 20.05 -13.17 -5.87
C ASP A 211 18.73 -12.38 -5.71
N ASN A 212 17.63 -12.91 -6.27
CA ASN A 212 16.28 -12.35 -6.16
C ASN A 212 15.25 -13.48 -5.97
N PRO A 213 15.23 -14.16 -4.81
CA PRO A 213 14.37 -15.32 -4.57
C PRO A 213 12.87 -14.98 -4.52
N TYR A 214 12.53 -13.71 -4.32
CA TYR A 214 11.16 -13.20 -4.26
C TYR A 214 10.97 -12.09 -5.29
N PRO A 215 10.24 -12.35 -6.39
CA PRO A 215 9.90 -11.33 -7.37
C PRO A 215 9.18 -10.15 -6.76
N PHE A 216 9.49 -8.96 -7.27
CA PHE A 216 8.76 -7.74 -6.97
C PHE A 216 7.92 -7.34 -8.19
N ILE A 217 6.61 -7.31 -8.00
CA ILE A 217 5.63 -7.10 -9.08
C ILE A 217 4.89 -5.81 -8.81
N LEU A 218 4.92 -4.85 -9.74
CA LEU A 218 4.17 -3.61 -9.60
C LEU A 218 2.67 -3.88 -9.73
N LEU A 219 1.88 -3.35 -8.79
CA LEU A 219 0.43 -3.34 -8.94
C LEU A 219 -0.01 -2.30 -9.96
N GLU A 220 -0.92 -2.69 -10.85
CA GLU A 220 -1.56 -1.76 -11.77
C GLU A 220 -2.49 -0.80 -11.03
N TYR A 221 -2.56 0.44 -11.51
CA TYR A 221 -3.47 1.45 -11.02
C TYR A 221 -4.34 1.96 -12.17
N HIS A 222 -5.57 2.33 -11.87
CA HIS A 222 -6.55 2.78 -12.85
C HIS A 222 -7.24 4.07 -12.38
N SER A 223 -7.82 4.84 -13.30
CA SER A 223 -8.72 5.93 -12.93
C SER A 223 -9.99 5.37 -12.29
N CYS A 224 -10.66 6.19 -11.47
CA CYS A 224 -11.94 5.83 -10.86
C CYS A 224 -13.15 6.22 -11.73
N ASP A 225 -13.00 6.16 -13.06
CA ASP A 225 -14.13 6.35 -13.96
C ASP A 225 -15.07 5.16 -13.88
N GLN A 226 -16.38 5.40 -13.94
CA GLN A 226 -17.38 4.33 -13.74
C GLN A 226 -17.18 3.14 -14.70
N SER A 227 -16.87 3.41 -15.97
CA SER A 227 -16.62 2.37 -16.97
C SER A 227 -15.35 1.57 -16.66
N VAL A 228 -14.27 2.26 -16.28
CA VAL A 228 -12.99 1.64 -15.92
C VAL A 228 -13.15 0.78 -14.68
N MET A 229 -13.76 1.32 -13.63
CA MET A 229 -14.04 0.58 -12.40
C MET A 229 -14.88 -0.66 -12.70
N THR A 230 -15.97 -0.52 -13.48
CA THR A 230 -16.82 -1.66 -13.85
C THR A 230 -16.03 -2.75 -14.55
N ASN A 231 -15.16 -2.38 -15.50
CA ASN A 231 -14.32 -3.33 -16.22
C ASN A 231 -13.32 -4.02 -15.29
N VAL A 232 -12.63 -3.26 -14.43
CA VAL A 232 -11.66 -3.82 -13.48
C VAL A 232 -12.33 -4.78 -12.50
N MET A 233 -13.53 -4.45 -12.01
CA MET A 233 -14.31 -5.35 -11.14
C MET A 233 -14.74 -6.64 -11.83
N ALA A 234 -14.93 -6.61 -13.15
CA ALA A 234 -15.41 -7.76 -13.91
C ALA A 234 -14.28 -8.77 -14.24
N ILE A 235 -13.01 -8.44 -13.97
CA ILE A 235 -11.88 -9.33 -14.24
C ILE A 235 -11.82 -10.42 -13.14
N GLU A 236 -12.34 -11.61 -13.43
CA GLU A 236 -12.39 -12.77 -12.52
C GLU A 236 -10.99 -13.18 -11.98
N HIS A 237 -9.93 -13.05 -12.79
CA HIS A 237 -8.57 -13.40 -12.38
C HIS A 237 -7.90 -12.46 -11.38
N LEU A 238 -8.41 -11.22 -11.19
CA LEU A 238 -7.93 -10.36 -10.11
C LEU A 238 -8.36 -10.90 -8.72
N PHE A 239 -9.36 -11.78 -8.68
CA PHE A 239 -9.97 -12.33 -7.48
C PHE A 239 -9.59 -13.80 -7.21
N GLY A 240 -8.73 -14.39 -8.05
CA GLY A 240 -8.18 -15.73 -7.89
C GLY A 240 -9.06 -16.82 -8.51
N GLU A 241 -8.61 -17.39 -9.62
CA GLU A 241 -9.11 -18.70 -10.06
C GLU A 241 -8.19 -19.79 -9.52
N ASN A 242 -8.71 -20.61 -8.61
CA ASN A 242 -8.70 -22.08 -8.72
C ASN A 242 -9.36 -22.73 -7.49
N GLY A 243 -10.63 -23.12 -7.68
CA GLY A 243 -11.24 -24.35 -7.17
C GLY A 243 -10.82 -24.89 -5.81
N ASN A 244 -11.36 -24.31 -4.74
CA ASN A 244 -12.03 -25.08 -3.68
C ASN A 244 -12.76 -24.10 -2.75
N LEU A 245 -14.09 -24.19 -2.75
CA LEU A 245 -15.01 -23.32 -2.03
C LEU A 245 -15.00 -23.66 -0.52
N HIS A 246 -13.84 -23.52 0.14
CA HIS A 246 -13.71 -23.63 1.60
C HIS A 246 -12.57 -22.74 2.12
N SER A 247 -12.55 -21.48 1.73
CA SER A 247 -11.82 -20.40 2.42
C SER A 247 -12.27 -19.08 1.82
N MET A 248 -12.68 -18.11 2.65
CA MET A 248 -12.94 -16.75 2.21
C MET A 248 -11.62 -16.10 1.78
N ASP A 249 -11.26 -16.20 0.51
CA ASP A 249 -10.05 -15.58 -0.03
C ASP A 249 -10.38 -14.17 -0.51
N TYR A 250 -10.11 -13.18 0.34
CA TYR A 250 -10.47 -11.78 0.10
C TYR A 250 -9.42 -11.03 -0.74
N CYS A 251 -9.71 -10.74 -2.00
CA CYS A 251 -9.04 -9.68 -2.74
C CYS A 251 -9.49 -8.32 -2.20
N SER A 252 -8.59 -7.34 -2.15
CA SER A 252 -8.91 -5.99 -1.66
C SER A 252 -8.72 -4.97 -2.77
N ILE A 253 -9.51 -3.89 -2.74
CA ILE A 253 -9.29 -2.75 -3.61
C ILE A 253 -8.87 -1.57 -2.75
N ILE A 254 -7.79 -0.91 -3.14
CA ILE A 254 -7.31 0.29 -2.48
C ILE A 254 -7.52 1.47 -3.42
N LEU A 255 -8.29 2.45 -2.95
CA LEU A 255 -8.40 3.76 -3.55
C LEU A 255 -7.26 4.63 -3.04
N LYS A 256 -6.53 5.26 -3.96
CA LYS A 256 -5.49 6.23 -3.64
C LYS A 256 -5.87 7.59 -4.17
N HIS A 257 -6.15 8.51 -3.27
CA HIS A 257 -6.11 9.93 -3.57
C HIS A 257 -4.66 10.40 -3.69
N ILE A 258 -4.43 11.54 -4.34
CA ILE A 258 -3.12 12.20 -4.51
C ILE A 258 -2.31 12.25 -3.20
N ILE A 259 -2.99 12.22 -2.05
CA ILE A 259 -2.41 12.38 -0.71
C ILE A 259 -3.04 11.46 0.39
N TYR A 260 -3.98 10.55 0.04
CA TYR A 260 -4.64 9.65 1.03
C TYR A 260 -4.95 8.27 0.46
N GLN A 261 -4.81 7.20 1.26
CA GLN A 261 -5.25 5.85 0.85
C GLN A 261 -6.56 5.54 1.59
N GLU A 262 -7.57 5.04 0.88
CA GLU A 262 -8.80 4.46 1.43
C GLU A 262 -8.99 3.06 0.84
N ALA A 263 -9.58 2.13 1.58
CA ALA A 263 -9.81 0.77 1.12
C ALA A 263 -11.30 0.54 0.90
N LEU A 264 -11.62 -0.09 -0.22
CA LEU A 264 -12.94 -0.59 -0.54
C LEU A 264 -12.91 -2.11 -0.49
N HIS A 265 -13.75 -2.72 0.36
CA HIS A 265 -14.13 -4.11 0.13
C HIS A 265 -15.37 -4.12 -0.76
N LEU A 266 -15.25 -4.81 -1.88
CA LEU A 266 -16.42 -5.18 -2.65
C LEU A 266 -17.02 -6.42 -2.02
N LEU A 267 -18.25 -6.28 -1.55
CA LEU A 267 -19.16 -7.40 -1.42
C LEU A 267 -19.63 -7.71 -2.85
N VAL A 268 -19.05 -8.74 -3.47
CA VAL A 268 -19.75 -9.45 -4.53
C VAL A 268 -20.46 -10.60 -3.83
N GLY A 269 -21.80 -10.58 -3.91
CA GLY A 269 -22.71 -11.46 -3.18
C GLY A 269 -22.67 -12.92 -3.62
#